data_AF-A0A382X6E4-F1
#
_entry.id   AF-A0A382X6E4-F1
#
_cell.length_a   1.000
_cell.length_b   1.000
_cell.length_c   1.000
_cell.angle_alpha   90.00
_cell.angle_beta   90.00
_cell.angle_gamma   90.00
#
_symmetry.space_group_name_H-M   'P 1'
#
loop_
_entity.id
_entity.type
_entity.pdbx_description
1 polymer ?
#
loop_
_entity_poly.entity_id
_entity_poly.type
_entity_poly.pdbx_seq_one_letter_code
_entity_poly.pdbx_strand_id
1 'polypeptide(L)'
;SKLIIFFNSIKSLIAKILFDFQIPITLIIILTICSLNDMGTELVGNPVATGMYFAFGYSLYKNNELFHNIIHNWKYYFLSAILFFLIHTLIEEEYISMDFEQSPVFWIPFIFIKICNSILFSFSFIGLAENKFGSYNSISRFCSDGAYWMYLIHLPIVTFITFFMFQFEFFTEFKFLLAIILTTFICLITYKFFVRSTYIGILLNGRKYPFKWNNFK
;
A
#
# COMPACT_ATOMS: atom_id res chain seq x y z
N SER A 1 26.17 -8.81 30.41
CA SER A 1 26.77 -7.52 30.80
C SER A 1 25.64 -6.51 31.03
N LYS A 2 25.79 -5.59 32.00
CA LYS A 2 24.78 -4.54 32.28
C LYS A 2 24.45 -3.68 31.05
N LEU A 3 25.42 -3.53 30.14
CA LEU A 3 25.29 -2.86 28.85
C LEU A 3 24.26 -3.52 27.91
N ILE A 4 24.21 -4.85 27.84
CA ILE A 4 23.24 -5.58 26.99
C ILE A 4 21.81 -5.42 27.54
N ILE A 5 21.65 -5.46 28.87
CA ILE A 5 20.35 -5.26 29.52
C ILE A 5 19.86 -3.83 29.29
N PHE A 6 20.75 -2.84 29.40
CA PHE A 6 20.45 -1.44 29.13
C PHE A 6 20.03 -1.20 27.67
N PHE A 7 20.76 -1.76 26.70
CA PHE A 7 20.40 -1.69 25.28
C PHE A 7 19.05 -2.37 25.00
N ASN A 8 18.77 -3.51 25.64
CA ASN A 8 17.47 -4.18 25.50
C ASN A 8 16.33 -3.38 26.12
N SER A 9 16.55 -2.72 27.26
CA SER A 9 15.58 -1.81 27.88
C SER A 9 15.32 -0.59 26.99
N ILE A 10 16.35 0.03 26.40
CA ILE A 10 16.19 1.14 25.46
C ILE A 10 15.42 0.68 24.23
N LYS A 11 15.80 -0.46 23.64
CA LYS A 11 15.10 -1.02 22.47
C LYS A 11 13.63 -1.31 22.78
N SER A 12 13.34 -1.85 23.95
CA SER A 12 11.98 -2.11 24.41
C SER A 12 11.21 -0.81 24.64
N LEU A 13 11.83 0.22 25.21
CA LEU A 13 11.20 1.50 25.50
C LEU A 13 10.91 2.28 24.21
N ILE A 14 11.88 2.31 23.28
CA ILE A 14 11.72 2.88 21.95
C ILE A 14 10.61 2.14 21.20
N ALA A 15 10.60 0.80 21.20
CA ALA A 15 9.53 0.03 20.57
C ALA A 15 8.16 0.35 21.20
N LYS A 16 8.10 0.49 22.53
CA LYS A 16 6.86 0.84 23.22
C LYS A 16 6.35 2.23 22.82
N ILE A 17 7.23 3.24 22.83
CA ILE A 17 6.90 4.62 22.47
C ILE A 17 6.56 4.75 20.98
N LEU A 18 7.21 3.96 20.11
CA LEU A 18 6.94 3.95 18.68
C LEU A 18 5.62 3.26 18.32
N PHE A 19 5.23 2.20 19.03
CA PHE A 19 4.25 1.23 18.53
C PHE A 19 3.05 0.94 19.46
N ASP A 20 2.98 1.50 20.68
CA ASP A 20 1.84 1.29 21.60
C ASP A 20 0.77 2.39 21.56
N PHE A 21 0.95 3.48 20.80
CA PHE A 21 -0.06 4.55 20.78
C PHE A 21 -1.29 4.14 19.95
N GLN A 22 -2.48 4.41 20.50
CA GLN A 22 -3.78 4.23 19.83
C GLN A 22 -3.92 5.03 18.52
N ILE A 23 -3.04 6.02 18.30
CA ILE A 23 -2.95 6.86 17.10
C ILE A 23 -1.46 6.93 16.69
N PRO A 24 -1.10 6.78 15.40
CA PRO A 24 0.30 6.71 14.94
C PRO A 24 1.03 8.07 14.94
N ILE A 25 0.77 8.94 15.92
CA ILE A 25 1.31 10.30 16.00
C ILE A 25 2.84 10.26 16.12
N THR A 26 3.36 9.38 16.97
CA THR A 26 4.81 9.20 17.16
C THR A 26 5.49 8.71 15.89
N LEU A 27 4.86 7.78 15.17
CA LEU A 27 5.32 7.31 13.87
C LEU A 27 5.38 8.45 12.84
N ILE A 28 4.31 9.25 12.74
CA ILE A 28 4.23 10.40 11.82
C ILE A 28 5.36 11.39 12.10
N ILE A 29 5.56 11.78 13.37
CA ILE A 29 6.60 12.75 13.76
C ILE A 29 7.99 12.23 13.36
N ILE A 30 8.27 10.96 13.64
CA ILE A 30 9.59 10.38 13.38
C ILE A 30 9.84 10.21 11.89
N LEU A 31 8.84 9.74 11.13
CA LEU A 31 8.94 9.68 9.67
C LEU A 31 9.12 11.07 9.07
N THR A 32 8.46 12.10 9.63
CA THR A 32 8.65 13.48 9.20
C THR A 32 10.10 13.89 9.39
N ILE A 33 10.67 13.67 10.57
CA ILE A 33 12.09 13.97 10.86
C ILE A 33 13.02 13.20 9.93
N CYS A 34 12.78 11.90 9.73
CA CYS A 34 13.60 11.05 8.84
C CYS A 34 13.50 11.42 7.35
N SER A 35 12.46 12.16 6.96
CA SER A 35 12.21 12.57 5.57
C SER A 35 12.65 14.01 5.29
N LEU A 36 13.27 14.69 6.27
CA LEU A 36 13.88 16.02 6.10
C LEU A 36 15.30 15.97 5.52
N ASN A 37 15.78 14.80 5.11
CA ASN A 37 17.07 14.64 4.45
C ASN A 37 16.95 14.87 2.93
N ASP A 38 18.09 14.92 2.24
CA ASP A 38 18.16 15.11 0.78
C ASP A 38 17.43 14.02 -0.03
N MET A 39 17.15 12.87 0.59
CA MET A 39 16.40 11.76 0.00
C MET A 39 14.88 11.98 0.02
N GLY A 40 14.42 12.96 0.79
CA GLY A 40 13.03 13.37 0.89
C GLY A 40 12.10 12.26 1.36
N THR A 41 10.89 12.28 0.79
CA THR A 41 9.78 11.36 1.13
C THR A 41 9.69 10.15 0.21
N GLU A 42 10.60 10.03 -0.77
CA GLU A 42 10.61 8.89 -1.68
C GLU A 42 11.17 7.65 -0.98
N LEU A 43 10.35 6.60 -0.90
CA LEU A 43 10.73 5.36 -0.20
C LEU A 43 11.90 4.64 -0.85
N VAL A 44 12.02 4.73 -2.18
CA VAL A 44 13.14 4.13 -2.93
C VAL A 44 14.46 4.85 -2.60
N GLY A 45 14.42 6.18 -2.46
CA GLY A 45 15.57 7.00 -2.11
C GLY A 45 15.94 6.94 -0.62
N ASN A 46 14.96 6.77 0.27
CA ASN A 46 15.13 6.84 1.73
C ASN A 46 14.97 5.46 2.40
N PRO A 47 16.04 4.66 2.54
CA PRO A 47 15.96 3.32 3.13
C PRO A 47 15.58 3.33 4.62
N VAL A 48 15.86 4.42 5.33
CA VAL A 48 15.49 4.58 6.74
C VAL A 48 13.98 4.68 6.87
N ALA A 49 13.34 5.56 6.08
CA ALA A 49 11.88 5.68 6.06
C ALA A 49 11.22 4.34 5.66
N THR A 50 11.72 3.67 4.62
CA THR A 50 11.23 2.35 4.20
C THR A 50 11.36 1.30 5.30
N GLY A 51 12.50 1.24 5.98
CA GLY A 51 12.70 0.34 7.11
C GLY A 51 11.74 0.62 8.27
N MET A 52 11.41 1.90 8.52
CA MET A 52 10.45 2.30 9.55
C MET A 52 9.01 1.90 9.20
N TYR A 53 8.57 2.10 7.96
CA TYR A 53 7.26 1.59 7.49
C TYR A 53 7.17 0.07 7.63
N PHE A 54 8.23 -0.65 7.27
CA PHE A 54 8.28 -2.11 7.42
C PHE A 54 8.23 -2.54 8.90
N ALA A 55 9.04 -1.92 9.75
CA ALA A 55 9.07 -2.20 11.18
C ALA A 55 7.71 -1.92 11.85
N PHE A 56 7.04 -0.85 11.43
CA PHE A 56 5.69 -0.53 11.88
C PHE A 56 4.68 -1.61 11.48
N GLY A 57 4.67 -2.03 10.21
CA GLY A 57 3.82 -3.12 9.75
C GLY A 57 4.07 -4.44 10.51
N TYR A 58 5.33 -4.77 10.80
CA TYR A 58 5.68 -5.93 11.62
C TYR A 58 5.18 -5.80 13.07
N SER A 59 5.24 -4.59 13.65
CA SER A 59 4.74 -4.35 15.00
C SER A 59 3.21 -4.42 15.07
N LEU A 60 2.51 -3.97 14.04
CA LEU A 60 1.05 -4.02 13.92
C LEU A 60 0.52 -5.45 13.99
N TYR A 61 1.25 -6.44 13.44
CA TYR A 61 0.91 -7.86 13.57
C TYR A 61 0.94 -8.37 15.01
N LYS A 62 1.78 -7.79 15.88
CA LYS A 62 1.87 -8.19 17.30
C LYS A 62 0.87 -7.45 18.19
N ASN A 63 0.48 -6.24 17.80
CA ASN A 63 -0.40 -5.39 18.60
C ASN A 63 -1.88 -5.56 18.20
N ASN A 64 -2.53 -6.56 18.77
CA ASN A 64 -3.93 -6.88 18.50
C ASN A 64 -4.90 -5.74 18.85
N GLU A 65 -4.61 -4.96 19.89
CA GLU A 65 -5.47 -3.84 20.31
C GLU A 65 -5.46 -2.72 19.26
N LEU A 66 -4.27 -2.31 18.81
CA LEU A 66 -4.12 -1.30 17.77
C LEU A 66 -4.76 -1.77 16.46
N PHE A 67 -4.56 -3.03 16.09
CA PHE A 67 -5.18 -3.62 14.91
C PHE A 67 -6.71 -3.59 14.98
N HIS A 68 -7.29 -4.02 16.10
CA HIS A 68 -8.74 -3.97 16.30
C HIS A 68 -9.27 -2.53 16.25
N ASN A 69 -8.54 -1.55 16.79
CA ASN A 69 -8.89 -0.14 16.69
C ASN A 69 -8.90 0.36 15.24
N ILE A 70 -7.92 -0.04 14.42
CA ILE A 70 -7.88 0.28 12.99
C ILE A 70 -9.12 -0.28 12.27
N ILE A 71 -9.48 -1.53 12.55
CA ILE A 71 -10.66 -2.18 11.94
C ILE A 71 -11.96 -1.49 12.34
N HIS A 72 -12.12 -1.12 13.61
CA HIS A 72 -13.34 -0.48 14.09
C HIS A 72 -13.49 0.97 13.57
N ASN A 73 -12.38 1.73 13.54
CA ASN A 73 -12.38 3.16 13.26
C ASN A 73 -11.96 3.53 11.81
N TRP A 74 -11.92 2.58 10.88
CA TRP A 74 -11.43 2.77 9.50
C TRP A 74 -12.08 3.96 8.76
N LYS A 75 -13.35 4.28 9.06
CA LYS A 75 -14.08 5.42 8.47
C LYS A 75 -13.51 6.77 8.89
N TYR A 76 -13.10 6.90 10.15
CA TYR A 76 -12.49 8.12 10.66
C TYR A 76 -11.08 8.31 10.06
N TYR A 77 -10.32 7.22 9.90
CA TYR A 77 -9.07 7.24 9.15
C TYR A 77 -9.27 7.63 7.68
N PHE A 78 -10.35 7.15 7.05
CA PHE A 78 -10.68 7.53 5.66
C PHE A 78 -11.02 9.01 5.53
N LEU A 79 -11.89 9.52 6.41
CA LEU A 79 -12.34 10.91 6.36
C LEU A 79 -11.19 11.88 6.65
N SER A 80 -10.35 11.55 7.63
CA SER A 80 -9.13 12.33 7.91
C SER A 80 -8.14 12.25 6.75
N ALA A 81 -7.92 11.09 6.13
CA ALA A 81 -7.07 10.97 4.95
C ALA A 81 -7.56 11.86 3.80
N ILE A 82 -8.87 11.87 3.50
CA ILE A 82 -9.45 12.76 2.48
C ILE A 82 -9.19 14.23 2.82
N LEU A 83 -9.37 14.62 4.08
CA LEU A 83 -9.15 16.01 4.51
C LEU A 83 -7.68 16.41 4.32
N PHE A 84 -6.72 15.57 4.74
CA PHE A 84 -5.29 15.83 4.52
C PHE A 84 -4.90 15.79 3.04
N PHE A 85 -5.53 14.92 2.24
CA PHE A 85 -5.33 14.87 0.80
C PHE A 85 -5.79 16.16 0.10
N LEU A 86 -6.97 16.67 0.44
CA LEU A 86 -7.46 17.94 -0.11
C LEU A 86 -6.54 19.09 0.27
N ILE A 87 -6.12 19.17 1.53
CA ILE A 87 -5.15 20.17 1.99
C ILE A 87 -3.83 20.04 1.22
N HIS A 88 -3.32 18.82 1.04
CA HIS A 88 -2.10 18.57 0.25
C HIS A 88 -2.24 19.12 -1.16
N THR A 89 -3.34 18.79 -1.87
CA THR A 89 -3.54 19.23 -3.26
C THR A 89 -3.69 20.74 -3.40
N LEU A 90 -4.24 21.43 -2.39
CA LEU A 90 -4.37 22.89 -2.40
C LEU A 90 -3.03 23.60 -2.21
N ILE A 91 -2.13 22.99 -1.44
CA ILE A 91 -0.83 23.56 -1.09
C ILE A 91 0.25 23.18 -2.12
N GLU A 92 0.07 22.06 -2.81
CA GLU A 92 1.05 21.50 -3.75
C GLU A 92 1.48 22.48 -4.84
N GLU A 93 0.57 23.27 -5.41
CA GLU A 93 0.91 24.27 -6.43
C GLU A 93 1.86 25.35 -5.93
N GLU A 94 1.69 25.80 -4.68
CA GLU A 94 2.55 26.82 -4.06
C GLU A 94 3.97 26.26 -3.84
N TYR A 95 4.08 24.99 -3.46
CA TYR A 95 5.36 24.36 -3.10
C TYR A 95 6.16 23.89 -4.30
N ILE A 96 5.51 23.48 -5.40
CA ILE A 96 6.20 23.15 -6.66
C ILE A 96 6.98 24.36 -7.20
N SER A 97 6.53 25.58 -6.89
CA SER A 97 7.18 26.81 -7.32
C SER A 97 8.38 27.24 -6.46
N MET A 98 8.58 26.62 -5.29
CA MET A 98 9.67 26.95 -4.36
C MET A 98 10.82 25.94 -4.51
N ASP A 99 12.07 26.43 -4.52
CA ASP A 99 13.24 25.54 -4.48
C ASP A 99 13.48 25.03 -3.05
N PHE A 100 13.55 23.70 -2.91
CA PHE A 100 13.82 23.03 -1.62
C PHE A 100 15.11 23.52 -0.96
N GLU A 101 16.17 23.73 -1.75
CA GLU A 101 17.49 24.15 -1.26
C GLU A 101 17.49 25.57 -0.67
N GLN A 102 16.61 26.47 -1.16
CA GLN A 102 16.58 27.85 -0.69
C GLN A 102 15.82 28.01 0.64
N SER A 103 14.85 27.14 0.92
CA SER A 103 13.94 27.33 2.05
C SER A 103 13.43 26.02 2.67
N PRO A 104 14.30 25.17 3.24
CA PRO A 104 13.94 23.83 3.69
C PRO A 104 12.92 23.79 4.84
N VAL A 105 12.88 24.83 5.68
CA VAL A 105 11.94 24.93 6.80
C VAL A 105 10.49 25.00 6.33
N PHE A 106 10.26 25.65 5.17
CA PHE A 106 8.91 25.77 4.61
C PHE A 106 8.36 24.42 4.15
N TRP A 107 9.22 23.44 3.82
CA TRP A 107 8.81 22.10 3.39
C TRP A 107 8.34 21.19 4.53
N ILE A 108 8.60 21.55 5.80
CA ILE A 108 8.25 20.71 6.95
C ILE A 108 6.74 20.42 7.01
N PRO A 109 5.83 21.42 6.92
CA PRO A 109 4.38 21.17 6.94
C PRO A 109 3.92 20.33 5.75
N PHE A 110 4.49 20.54 4.56
CA PHE A 110 4.17 19.76 3.36
C PHE A 110 4.56 18.29 3.52
N ILE A 111 5.79 18.02 3.98
CA ILE A 111 6.27 16.66 4.26
C ILE A 111 5.41 15.98 5.33
N PHE A 112 5.07 16.72 6.40
CA PHE A 112 4.22 16.22 7.47
C PHE A 112 2.83 15.82 6.94
N ILE A 113 2.19 16.66 6.14
CA ILE A 113 0.88 16.39 5.53
C ILE A 113 0.97 15.17 4.62
N LYS A 114 2.01 15.06 3.80
CA LYS A 114 2.24 13.91 2.89
C LYS A 114 2.36 12.59 3.64
N ILE A 115 3.10 12.57 4.75
CA ILE A 115 3.28 11.38 5.61
C ILE A 115 1.99 11.04 6.35
N CYS A 116 1.30 12.03 6.91
CA CYS A 116 -0.04 11.85 7.49
C CYS A 116 -0.97 11.19 6.48
N ASN A 117 -1.01 11.70 5.25
CA ASN A 117 -1.86 11.17 4.19
C ASN A 117 -1.55 9.71 3.88
N SER A 118 -0.26 9.37 3.71
CA SER A 118 0.20 8.00 3.45
C SER A 118 -0.24 7.02 4.54
N ILE A 119 -0.04 7.37 5.82
CA ILE A 119 -0.35 6.50 6.96
C ILE A 119 -1.87 6.36 7.15
N LEU A 120 -2.61 7.46 7.08
CA LEU A 120 -4.07 7.45 7.25
C LEU A 120 -4.78 6.66 6.15
N PHE A 121 -4.37 6.81 4.88
CA PHE A 121 -4.89 5.98 3.80
C PHE A 121 -4.54 4.51 4.00
N SER A 122 -3.30 4.20 4.38
CA SER A 122 -2.89 2.82 4.65
C SER A 122 -3.77 2.19 5.74
N PHE A 123 -3.99 2.87 6.86
CA PHE A 123 -4.83 2.36 7.95
C PHE A 123 -6.29 2.25 7.55
N SER A 124 -6.78 3.23 6.79
CA SER A 124 -8.14 3.18 6.28
C SER A 124 -8.36 1.97 5.37
N PHE A 125 -7.46 1.70 4.43
CA PHE A 125 -7.59 0.57 3.53
C PHE A 125 -7.37 -0.77 4.22
N ILE A 126 -6.42 -0.87 5.16
CA ILE A 126 -6.23 -2.08 5.99
C ILE A 126 -7.50 -2.35 6.81
N GLY A 127 -8.01 -1.34 7.51
CA GLY A 127 -9.22 -1.48 8.33
C GLY A 127 -10.47 -1.79 7.49
N LEU A 128 -10.62 -1.17 6.32
CA LEU A 128 -11.69 -1.48 5.37
C LEU A 128 -11.57 -2.92 4.87
N ALA A 129 -10.36 -3.33 4.49
CA ALA A 129 -10.11 -4.66 3.95
C ALA A 129 -10.48 -5.75 4.96
N GLU A 130 -10.01 -5.63 6.20
CA GLU A 130 -10.32 -6.58 7.25
C GLU A 130 -11.80 -6.56 7.67
N ASN A 131 -12.42 -5.39 7.74
CA ASN A 131 -13.84 -5.28 8.12
C ASN A 131 -14.78 -5.85 7.05
N LYS A 132 -14.51 -5.61 5.75
CA LYS A 132 -15.39 -6.04 4.65
C LYS A 132 -15.01 -7.39 4.03
N PHE A 133 -13.73 -7.74 4.03
CA PHE A 133 -13.19 -8.94 3.38
C PHE A 133 -12.52 -9.92 4.34
N GLY A 134 -12.66 -9.73 5.66
CA GLY A 134 -12.13 -10.66 6.66
C GLY A 134 -12.85 -12.02 6.71
N SER A 135 -14.05 -12.13 6.12
CA SER A 135 -14.76 -13.41 5.97
C SER A 135 -14.31 -14.15 4.72
N TYR A 136 -14.31 -15.49 4.79
CA TYR A 136 -13.92 -16.31 3.65
C TYR A 136 -14.89 -16.14 2.48
N ASN A 137 -14.37 -15.63 1.36
CA ASN A 137 -15.07 -15.55 0.08
C ASN A 137 -14.24 -16.22 -1.02
N SER A 138 -14.86 -17.12 -1.78
CA SER A 138 -14.20 -17.88 -2.83
C SER A 138 -13.70 -17.00 -3.98
N ILE A 139 -14.41 -15.90 -4.28
CA ILE A 139 -14.03 -14.94 -5.33
C ILE A 139 -12.84 -14.10 -4.88
N SER A 140 -12.87 -13.53 -3.68
CA SER A 140 -11.75 -12.74 -3.16
C SER A 140 -10.49 -13.60 -3.01
N ARG A 141 -10.65 -14.85 -2.57
CA ARG A 141 -9.56 -15.82 -2.52
C ARG A 141 -8.96 -16.09 -3.91
N PHE A 142 -9.81 -16.30 -4.92
CA PHE A 142 -9.35 -16.49 -6.29
C PHE A 142 -8.58 -15.28 -6.84
N CYS A 143 -9.09 -14.06 -6.63
CA CYS A 143 -8.41 -12.84 -7.06
C CYS A 143 -7.09 -12.63 -6.32
N SER A 144 -7.06 -12.88 -5.00
CA SER A 144 -5.86 -12.75 -4.16
C SER A 144 -4.76 -13.75 -4.58
N ASP A 145 -5.12 -15.02 -4.79
CA ASP A 145 -4.17 -16.04 -5.24
C ASP A 145 -3.67 -15.77 -6.69
N GLY A 146 -4.42 -15.00 -7.49
CA GLY A 146 -4.05 -14.60 -8.85
C GLY A 146 -3.27 -13.30 -8.96
N ALA A 147 -3.23 -12.49 -7.89
CA ALA A 147 -2.64 -11.15 -7.91
C ALA A 147 -1.14 -11.17 -8.23
N TYR A 148 -0.41 -12.17 -7.73
CA TYR A 148 1.02 -12.31 -8.04
C TYR A 148 1.28 -12.61 -9.51
N TRP A 149 0.46 -13.49 -10.12
CA TRP A 149 0.55 -13.75 -11.55
C TRP A 149 0.23 -12.50 -12.37
N MET A 150 -0.87 -11.81 -12.03
CA MET A 150 -1.24 -10.55 -12.67
C MET A 150 -0.10 -9.52 -12.59
N TYR A 151 0.55 -9.36 -11.44
CA TYR A 151 1.72 -8.49 -11.30
C TYR A 151 2.83 -8.81 -12.31
N LEU A 152 3.12 -10.09 -12.59
CA LEU A 152 4.18 -10.47 -13.54
C LEU A 152 3.85 -10.15 -15.00
N ILE A 153 2.59 -10.37 -15.42
CA ILE A 153 2.22 -10.33 -16.84
C ILE A 153 1.41 -9.09 -17.25
N HIS A 154 0.90 -8.30 -16.31
CA HIS A 154 0.00 -7.19 -16.64
C HIS A 154 0.69 -6.13 -17.50
N LEU A 155 1.97 -5.80 -17.22
CA LEU A 155 2.73 -4.79 -17.96
C LEU A 155 2.78 -5.06 -19.48
N PRO A 156 3.31 -6.20 -19.97
CA PRO A 156 3.32 -6.45 -21.41
C PRO A 156 1.90 -6.49 -22.00
N ILE A 157 0.92 -7.05 -21.28
CA ILE A 157 -0.46 -7.15 -21.76
C ILE A 157 -1.10 -5.78 -21.93
N VAL A 158 -1.02 -4.92 -20.92
CA VAL A 158 -1.59 -3.56 -21.00
C VAL A 158 -0.90 -2.77 -22.10
N THR A 159 0.42 -2.91 -22.27
CA THR A 159 1.16 -2.26 -23.37
C THR A 159 0.68 -2.72 -24.75
N PHE A 160 0.46 -4.02 -24.96
CA PHE A 160 -0.08 -4.51 -26.23
C PHE A 160 -1.49 -3.99 -26.50
N ILE A 161 -2.36 -4.00 -25.48
CA ILE A 161 -3.73 -3.49 -25.60
C ILE A 161 -3.72 -2.01 -25.94
N THR A 162 -3.00 -1.18 -25.17
CA THR A 162 -2.96 0.27 -25.41
C THR A 162 -2.32 0.60 -26.76
N PHE A 163 -1.31 -0.15 -27.19
CA PHE A 163 -0.71 0.01 -28.53
C PHE A 163 -1.71 -0.27 -29.64
N PHE A 164 -2.48 -1.37 -29.53
CA PHE A 164 -3.54 -1.69 -30.49
C PHE A 164 -4.64 -0.61 -30.51
N MET A 165 -4.95 -0.04 -29.36
CA MET A 165 -5.96 1.02 -29.22
C MET A 165 -5.56 2.36 -29.84
N PHE A 166 -4.31 2.56 -30.28
CA PHE A 166 -3.93 3.73 -31.07
C PHE A 166 -4.63 3.78 -32.43
N GLN A 167 -5.04 2.64 -32.98
CA GLN A 167 -5.69 2.58 -34.29
C GLN A 167 -7.15 3.07 -34.29
N PHE A 168 -7.75 3.25 -33.11
CA PHE A 168 -9.16 3.60 -32.97
C PHE A 168 -9.34 5.03 -32.47
N GLU A 169 -10.28 5.77 -33.04
CA GLU A 169 -10.63 7.14 -32.62
C GLU A 169 -11.72 7.12 -31.54
N PHE A 170 -11.42 6.57 -30.36
CA PHE A 170 -12.30 6.64 -29.19
C PHE A 170 -11.84 7.70 -28.17
N PHE A 171 -12.78 8.16 -27.34
CA PHE A 171 -12.49 9.00 -26.17
C PHE A 171 -11.45 8.34 -25.25
N THR A 172 -10.55 9.15 -24.70
CA THR A 172 -9.42 8.68 -23.88
C THR A 172 -9.88 7.92 -22.64
N GLU A 173 -10.95 8.37 -22.00
CA GLU A 173 -11.52 7.76 -20.80
C GLU A 173 -12.07 6.36 -21.10
N PHE A 174 -12.73 6.22 -22.25
CA PHE A 174 -13.22 4.93 -22.71
C PHE A 174 -12.05 3.98 -23.00
N LYS A 175 -10.98 4.50 -23.63
CA LYS A 175 -9.79 3.70 -23.89
C LYS A 175 -9.14 3.18 -22.61
N PHE A 176 -9.04 4.05 -21.60
CA PHE A 176 -8.50 3.72 -20.29
C PHE A 176 -9.31 2.62 -19.59
N LEU A 177 -10.63 2.77 -19.52
CA LEU A 177 -11.51 1.76 -18.91
C LEU A 177 -11.42 0.42 -19.63
N LEU A 178 -11.45 0.42 -20.96
CA LEU A 178 -11.36 -0.79 -21.75
C LEU A 178 -10.01 -1.50 -21.54
N ALA A 179 -8.90 -0.74 -21.50
CA ALA A 179 -7.57 -1.29 -21.27
C ALA A 179 -7.47 -1.98 -19.90
N ILE A 180 -8.03 -1.37 -18.84
CA ILE A 180 -8.08 -1.97 -17.49
C ILE A 180 -8.89 -3.27 -17.51
N ILE A 181 -10.09 -3.24 -18.08
CA ILE A 181 -10.99 -4.40 -18.10
C ILE A 181 -10.35 -5.56 -18.87
N LEU A 182 -9.83 -5.29 -20.08
CA LEU A 182 -9.20 -6.31 -20.91
C LEU A 182 -7.94 -6.88 -20.25
N THR A 183 -7.06 -6.03 -19.72
CA THR A 183 -5.83 -6.48 -19.04
C THR A 183 -6.18 -7.37 -17.85
N THR A 184 -7.11 -6.94 -17.00
CA THR A 184 -7.53 -7.69 -15.82
C THR A 184 -8.15 -9.03 -16.21
N PHE A 185 -9.02 -9.02 -17.22
CA PHE A 185 -9.68 -10.23 -17.72
C PHE A 185 -8.67 -11.25 -18.26
N ILE A 186 -7.73 -10.81 -19.10
CA ILE A 186 -6.68 -11.68 -19.65
C ILE A 186 -5.78 -12.21 -18.53
N CYS A 187 -5.39 -11.38 -17.56
CA CYS A 187 -4.57 -11.81 -16.43
C CYS A 187 -5.28 -12.88 -15.57
N LEU A 188 -6.57 -12.71 -15.29
CA LEU A 188 -7.35 -13.67 -14.49
C LEU A 188 -7.62 -14.98 -15.24
N ILE A 189 -7.87 -14.92 -16.56
CA ILE A 189 -8.04 -16.11 -17.40
C ILE A 189 -6.74 -16.90 -17.48
N THR A 190 -5.64 -16.21 -17.78
CA THR A 190 -4.33 -16.88 -17.87
C THR A 190 -3.94 -17.51 -16.54
N TYR A 191 -4.21 -16.83 -15.42
CA TYR A 191 -4.04 -17.41 -14.09
C TYR A 191 -4.89 -18.69 -13.91
N LYS A 192 -6.18 -18.65 -14.24
CA LYS A 192 -7.11 -19.78 -14.05
C LYS A 192 -6.69 -21.03 -14.81
N PHE A 193 -6.28 -20.87 -16.08
CA PHE A 193 -6.02 -22.01 -16.97
C PHE A 193 -4.55 -22.44 -17.00
N PHE A 194 -3.59 -21.52 -16.96
CA PHE A 194 -2.17 -21.85 -17.15
C PHE A 194 -1.38 -21.95 -15.86
N VAL A 195 -1.84 -21.34 -14.77
CA VAL A 195 -1.05 -21.22 -13.53
C VAL A 195 -1.65 -22.02 -12.39
N ARG A 196 -2.93 -21.82 -12.10
CA ARG A 196 -3.56 -22.32 -10.87
C ARG A 196 -3.42 -23.82 -10.66
N SER A 197 -3.48 -24.60 -11.74
CA SER A 197 -3.41 -26.07 -11.73
C SER A 197 -2.03 -26.63 -12.10
N THR A 198 -1.04 -25.78 -12.37
CA THR A 198 0.30 -26.19 -12.84
C THR A 198 1.36 -26.07 -11.74
N TYR A 199 2.59 -26.50 -12.05
CA TYR A 199 3.74 -26.34 -11.15
C TYR A 199 4.03 -24.86 -10.86
N ILE A 200 3.69 -23.96 -11.79
CA ILE A 200 3.81 -22.51 -11.60
C ILE A 200 2.91 -22.09 -10.43
N GLY A 201 1.67 -22.59 -10.35
CA GLY A 201 0.79 -22.33 -9.21
C GLY A 201 1.35 -22.81 -7.87
N ILE A 202 2.10 -23.92 -7.85
CA ILE A 202 2.78 -24.39 -6.63
C ILE A 202 3.91 -23.42 -6.24
N LEU A 203 4.71 -22.97 -7.21
CA LEU A 203 5.80 -22.03 -6.96
C LEU A 203 5.29 -20.68 -6.44
N LEU A 204 4.20 -20.18 -7.02
CA LEU A 204 3.66 -18.86 -6.69
C LEU A 204 2.79 -18.88 -5.42
N ASN A 205 1.93 -19.89 -5.24
CA ASN A 205 0.92 -19.91 -4.18
C ASN A 205 1.21 -20.97 -3.09
N GLY A 206 2.30 -21.73 -3.21
CA GLY A 206 2.70 -22.77 -2.25
C GLY A 206 1.80 -24.02 -2.21
N ARG A 207 0.70 -24.04 -2.98
CA ARG A 207 -0.27 -25.14 -3.02
C ARG A 207 -0.83 -25.32 -4.42
N LYS A 208 -1.01 -26.58 -4.83
CA LYS A 208 -1.72 -26.92 -6.07
C LYS A 208 -3.23 -26.91 -5.81
N TYR A 209 -3.97 -26.14 -6.60
CA TYR A 209 -5.43 -26.26 -6.63
C TYR A 209 -5.81 -27.14 -7.82
N PRO A 210 -6.41 -28.33 -7.59
CA PRO A 210 -6.82 -29.19 -8.70
C PRO A 210 -7.84 -28.44 -9.57
N PHE A 211 -7.66 -28.54 -10.88
CA PHE A 211 -8.59 -27.94 -11.83
C PHE A 211 -9.96 -28.62 -11.69
N LYS A 212 -10.92 -27.93 -11.08
CA LYS A 212 -12.32 -28.38 -11.02
C LYS A 212 -13.07 -27.72 -12.16
N TRP A 213 -13.49 -28.51 -13.15
CA TRP A 213 -14.30 -28.06 -14.28
C TRP A 213 -15.74 -27.66 -13.84
N ASN A 214 -16.20 -28.09 -12.66
CA ASN A 214 -17.58 -27.91 -12.23
C ASN A 214 -17.83 -26.64 -11.40
N ASN A 215 -18.50 -25.66 -12.03
CA ASN A 215 -19.79 -25.06 -11.63
C ASN A 215 -19.97 -23.68 -12.29
N PHE A 216 -20.20 -23.68 -13.61
CA PHE A 216 -21.13 -22.70 -14.21
C PHE A 216 -22.48 -23.43 -14.29
N LYS A 217 -23.28 -23.29 -13.23
CA LYS A 217 -24.72 -23.46 -13.29
C LYS A 217 -25.33 -22.21 -12.70
#